data_AF-A0A067H473-F1
#
_entry.id   AF-A0A067H473-F1
#
_cell.length_a   1.000
_cell.length_b   1.000
_cell.length_c   1.000
_cell.angle_alpha   90.00
_cell.angle_beta   90.00
_cell.angle_gamma   90.00
#
_symmetry.space_group_name_H-M   'P 1'
#
loop_
_entity.id
_entity.type
_entity.pdbx_description
1 polymer ?
#
loop_
_entity_poly.entity_id
_entity_poly.type
_entity_poly.pdbx_seq_one_letter_code
_entity_poly.pdbx_strand_id
1 'polypeptide(L)' 'MQGDEARVLLGFPPNSRPNASQVKAAYKRKVWECHPDLFPVGRKTDAESKFKLISEAYTYLLSGNFHLFTFL' A
#
# COMPACT_ATOMS: atom_id res chain seq x y z
N MET A 1 -1.32 12.59 -3.12
CA MET A 1 -0.24 11.59 -3.27
C MET A 1 0.32 11.64 -4.69
N GLN A 2 1.64 11.74 -4.84
CA GLN A 2 2.33 11.71 -6.13
C GLN A 2 2.64 10.25 -6.54
N GLY A 3 2.69 9.94 -7.84
CA GLY A 3 2.87 8.56 -8.30
C GLY A 3 4.19 7.90 -7.86
N ASP A 4 5.26 8.68 -7.69
CA ASP A 4 6.52 8.17 -7.15
C ASP A 4 6.44 7.87 -5.65
N GLU A 5 5.70 8.68 -4.89
CA GLU A 5 5.46 8.40 -3.47
C GLU A 5 4.70 7.08 -3.30
N ALA A 6 3.65 6.86 -4.10
CA ALA A 6 2.87 5.62 -4.06
C ALA A 6 3.71 4.38 -4.39
N ARG A 7 4.63 4.49 -5.35
CA ARG A 7 5.59 3.43 -5.71
C ARG A 7 6.50 3.12 -4.54
N VAL A 8 7.11 4.13 -3.95
CA VAL A 8 8.03 3.99 -2.82
C VAL A 8 7.32 3.38 -1.60
N LEU A 9 6.08 3.77 -1.33
CA LEU A 9 5.27 3.21 -0.22
C LEU A 9 5.02 1.70 -0.37
N LEU A 10 4.81 1.20 -1.59
CA LEU A 10 4.71 -0.23 -1.87
C LEU A 10 6.08 -0.95 -2.01
N GLY A 11 7.18 -0.19 -1.94
CA GLY A 11 8.55 -0.72 -2.04
C GLY A 11 9.05 -0.87 -3.47
N PHE A 12 8.53 -0.07 -4.40
CA PHE A 12 9.04 0.04 -5.76
C PHE A 12 9.96 1.26 -5.93
N PRO A 13 10.89 1.23 -6.90
CA PRO A 13 11.69 2.40 -7.24
C PRO A 13 10.82 3.57 -7.73
N PRO A 14 11.20 4.83 -7.44
CA PRO A 14 10.61 5.98 -8.13
C PRO A 14 10.85 5.81 -9.63
N ASN A 15 9.86 6.18 -10.46
CA ASN A 15 9.80 5.97 -11.91
C ASN A 15 9.55 4.54 -12.43
N SER A 16 9.45 3.53 -11.54
CA SER A 16 9.06 2.18 -11.98
C SER A 16 7.61 2.14 -12.47
N ARG A 17 7.30 1.23 -13.40
CA ARG A 17 5.93 1.00 -13.89
C ARG A 17 5.49 -0.42 -13.56
N PRO A 18 5.22 -0.73 -12.27
CA PRO A 18 4.77 -2.05 -11.88
C PRO A 18 3.40 -2.35 -12.47
N ASN A 19 3.18 -3.59 -12.92
CA ASN A 19 1.88 -4.04 -13.38
C ASN A 19 0.94 -4.35 -12.19
N ALA A 20 -0.35 -4.52 -12.45
CA ALA A 20 -1.36 -4.77 -11.42
C ALA A 20 -1.04 -5.97 -10.51
N SER A 21 -0.48 -7.06 -11.08
CA SER A 21 -0.08 -8.24 -10.31
C SER A 21 1.07 -7.95 -9.34
N GLN A 22 2.07 -7.17 -9.79
CA GLN A 22 3.18 -6.72 -8.95
C GLN A 22 2.69 -5.80 -7.83
N VAL A 23 1.82 -4.84 -8.15
CA VAL A 23 1.21 -3.93 -7.16
C VAL A 23 0.44 -4.71 -6.09
N LYS A 24 -0.35 -5.72 -6.50
CA LYS A 24 -1.10 -6.60 -5.58
C LYS A 24 -0.19 -7.45 -4.70
N ALA A 25 0.89 -8.00 -5.26
CA ALA A 25 1.86 -8.77 -4.49
C ALA A 25 2.60 -7.89 -3.46
N ALA A 26 3.01 -6.69 -3.87
CA ALA A 26 3.67 -5.72 -2.99
C ALA A 26 2.74 -5.24 -1.86
N TYR A 27 1.48 -4.94 -2.18
CA TYR A 27 0.45 -4.60 -1.19
C TYR A 27 0.27 -5.70 -0.15
N LYS A 28 0.09 -6.96 -0.57
CA LYS A 28 -0.03 -8.09 0.35
C LYS A 28 1.15 -8.16 1.31
N ARG A 29 2.39 -8.09 0.79
CA ARG A 29 3.59 -8.09 1.62
C ARG A 29 3.58 -6.94 2.66
N LYS A 30 3.24 -5.72 2.23
CA LYS A 30 3.19 -4.53 3.09
C LYS A 30 2.11 -4.61 4.18
N VAL A 31 0.96 -5.20 3.86
CA VAL A 31 -0.10 -5.47 4.84
C VAL A 31 0.36 -6.50 5.87
N TRP A 32 1.04 -7.56 5.44
CA TRP A 32 1.63 -8.55 6.36
C TRP A 32 2.71 -7.93 7.26
N GLU A 33 3.54 -7.02 6.76
CA GLU A 33 4.50 -6.26 7.56
C GLU A 33 3.82 -5.35 8.61
N CYS A 34 2.58 -4.92 8.34
CA CYS A 34 1.78 -4.09 9.24
C CYS A 34 0.77 -4.91 10.07
N HIS A 35 0.87 -6.25 10.09
CA HIS A 35 -0.12 -7.11 10.74
C HIS A 35 -0.16 -6.88 12.26
N PRO A 36 -1.34 -6.66 12.88
CA PRO A 36 -1.47 -6.30 14.29
C PRO A 36 -0.88 -7.34 15.27
N ASP A 37 -0.75 -8.61 14.88
CA ASP A 37 -0.06 -9.63 15.71
C ASP A 37 1.46 -9.39 15.85
N LEU A 38 2.06 -8.59 14.95
CA LEU A 38 3.46 -8.19 15.04
C LEU A 38 3.65 -6.90 15.86
N PHE A 39 2.57 -6.19 16.22
CA PHE A 39 2.65 -4.92 16.95
C PHE A 39 2.33 -5.12 18.43
N PRO A 40 3.27 -4.79 19.34
CA PRO A 40 2.93 -4.71 20.76
C PRO A 40 1.84 -3.65 20.98
N VAL A 41 1.00 -3.87 22.01
CA VAL A 41 -0.31 -3.24 22.24
C VAL A 41 -0.32 -1.70 22.16
N GLY A 42 0.83 -1.03 22.31
CA GLY A 42 0.98 0.43 22.23
C GLY A 42 1.28 1.04 20.85
N ARG A 43 1.49 0.26 19.78
CA ARG A 43 1.82 0.78 18.43
C ARG A 43 0.70 0.60 17.39
N LYS A 44 -0.52 0.30 17.86
CA LYS A 44 -1.68 0.03 17.01
C LYS A 44 -2.06 1.22 16.12
N THR A 45 -1.98 2.44 16.65
CA THR A 45 -2.25 3.67 15.90
C THR A 45 -1.26 3.87 14.75
N ASP A 46 0.03 3.57 14.98
CA ASP A 46 1.05 3.68 13.94
C ASP A 46 0.86 2.64 12.83
N ALA A 47 0.44 1.42 13.20
CA ALA A 47 0.10 0.37 12.24
C ALA A 47 -1.12 0.77 11.39
N GLU A 48 -2.14 1.37 12.00
CA GLU A 48 -3.33 1.84 11.30
C GLU A 48 -3.01 2.98 10.32
N SER A 49 -2.22 3.98 10.74
CA SER A 49 -1.78 5.07 9.86
C SER A 49 -0.95 4.54 8.68
N LYS A 50 -0.04 3.59 8.91
CA LYS A 50 0.73 2.94 7.84
C LYS A 50 -0.17 2.14 6.89
N PHE A 51 -1.13 1.40 7.43
CA PHE A 51 -2.08 0.64 6.62
C PHE A 51 -2.91 1.56 5.72
N LYS A 52 -3.38 2.71 6.24
CA LYS A 52 -4.09 3.72 5.43
C LYS A 52 -3.22 4.24 4.28
N LEU A 53 -1.97 4.61 4.55
CA LEU A 53 -1.04 5.09 3.52
C LEU A 53 -0.75 4.03 2.44
N ILE A 54 -0.53 2.77 2.85
CA ILE A 54 -0.31 1.64 1.93
C ILE A 54 -1.55 1.36 1.08
N SER A 55 -2.74 1.48 1.66
CA SER A 55 -4.03 1.29 0.98
C SER A 55 -4.31 2.40 -0.03
N GLU A 56 -3.98 3.64 0.31
CA GLU A 56 -4.06 4.78 -0.61
C GLU A 56 -3.12 4.58 -1.80
N ALA A 57 -1.84 4.25 -1.54
CA ALA A 57 -0.83 3.95 -2.56
C ALA A 57 -1.26 2.84 -3.52
N TYR A 58 -1.79 1.75 -2.98
CA TYR A 58 -2.34 0.63 -3.75
C TYR A 58 -3.50 1.08 -4.63
N THR A 59 -4.46 1.82 -4.06
CA THR A 59 -5.63 2.32 -4.79
C THR A 59 -5.22 3.27 -5.90
N TYR A 60 -4.25 4.15 -5.70
CA TYR A 60 -3.76 5.07 -6.73
C TYR A 60 -3.05 4.34 -7.88
N LEU A 61 -2.15 3.40 -7.56
CA LEU A 61 -1.41 2.63 -8.57
C LEU A 61 -2.32 1.66 -9.35
N LEU A 62 -3.41 1.19 -8.74
CA LEU A 62 -4.45 0.44 -9.43
C LEU A 62 -5.45 1.31 -10.16
N SER A 63 -5.85 2.46 -9.62
CA SER A 63 -6.85 3.36 -10.21
C SER A 63 -6.33 4.10 -11.44
N GLY A 64 -5.00 4.29 -11.52
CA GLY A 64 -4.33 4.63 -12.77
C GLY A 64 -4.45 3.55 -13.85
N ASN A 65 -4.90 2.34 -13.50
CA ASN A 65 -5.13 1.21 -14.40
C ASN A 65 -6.61 0.79 -14.50
N PHE A 66 -7.42 0.96 -13.45
CA PHE A 66 -8.84 0.61 -13.40
C PHE A 66 -9.52 1.41 -12.28
N HIS A 67 -10.38 2.37 -12.67
CA HIS A 67 -11.40 2.94 -11.79
C HIS A 67 -12.24 1.82 -11.14
N LEU A 68 -12.62 2.03 -9.87
CA LEU A 68 -13.41 1.16 -8.98
C LEU A 68 -12.64 0.01 -8.30
N PHE A 69 -12.21 0.27 -7.07
CA PHE A 69 -12.63 -0.59 -5.97
C PHE A 69 -13.00 0.30 -4.79
N THR A 70 -14.30 0.52 -4.64
CA THR A 70 -14.96 1.11 -3.48
C THR A 70 -14.66 0.25 -2.24
N PHE A 71 -14.46 0.92 -1.12
CA PHE A 71 -13.97 0.39 0.16
C PHE A 71 -14.78 -0.80 0.72
N LEU A 72 -14.02 -1.70 1.37
CA LEU A 72 -14.33 -2.53 2.55
C LEU A 72 -15.80 -2.78 2.91
#